data_AF-A0A831JVF1-F1
#
_entry.id   AF-A0A831JVF1-F1
#
_cell.length_a   1.000
_cell.length_b   1.000
_cell.length_c   1.000
_cell.angle_alpha   90.00
_cell.angle_beta   90.00
_cell.angle_gamma   90.00
#
_symmetry.space_group_name_H-M   'P 1'
#
loop_
_entity.id
_entity.type
_entity.pdbx_description
1 polymer ?
#
loop_
_entity_poly.entity_id
_entity_poly.type
_entity_poly.pdbx_seq_one_letter_code
_entity_poly.pdbx_strand_id
1 'polypeptide(L)'
;MGTEAPLLELDTRKRIYQYIVSNPGAHLRKIARDLNMNLGVVEYHLRALERDDLVVGREEGRYRRFYAEGKVGSEDKKLLSLLRQEVPRRVILHLLQEGEATAG
;
A
#
# COMPACT_ATOMS: atom_id res chain seq x y z
N MET A 1 13.29 13.09 -31.52
CA MET A 1 12.16 13.77 -30.88
C MET A 1 11.18 12.73 -30.31
N GLY A 2 11.61 11.91 -29.34
CA GLY A 2 10.84 10.73 -28.92
C GLY A 2 11.09 10.23 -27.49
N THR A 3 11.67 11.04 -26.60
CA THR A 3 12.05 10.64 -25.24
C THR A 3 11.04 11.03 -24.16
N GLU A 4 10.01 11.80 -24.49
CA GLU A 4 9.13 12.43 -23.50
C GLU A 4 8.04 11.49 -22.96
N ALA A 5 7.41 10.68 -23.82
CA ALA A 5 6.38 9.73 -23.38
C ALA A 5 6.88 8.66 -22.39
N PRO A 6 8.06 8.03 -22.59
CA PRO A 6 8.62 7.09 -21.61
C PRO A 6 8.91 7.71 -20.25
N LEU A 7 9.32 9.00 -20.22
CA LEU A 7 9.59 9.73 -18.98
C LEU A 7 8.29 10.03 -18.22
N LEU A 8 7.24 10.49 -18.92
CA LEU A 8 5.92 10.75 -18.34
C LEU A 8 5.29 9.47 -17.74
N GLU A 9 5.47 8.33 -18.41
CA GLU A 9 5.03 7.02 -17.92
C GLU A 9 5.78 6.61 -16.64
N LEU A 10 7.09 6.86 -16.57
CA LEU A 10 7.91 6.59 -15.40
C LEU A 10 7.49 7.47 -14.20
N ASP A 11 7.27 8.76 -14.45
CA ASP A 11 6.82 9.71 -13.43
C ASP A 11 5.42 9.35 -12.90
N THR A 12 4.51 8.96 -13.79
CA THR A 12 3.16 8.50 -13.40
C THR A 12 3.23 7.24 -12.55
N ARG A 13 4.06 6.26 -12.95
CA ARG A 13 4.28 5.03 -12.19
C ARG A 13 4.86 5.32 -10.80
N LYS A 14 5.85 6.22 -10.71
CA LYS A 14 6.47 6.63 -9.44
C LYS A 14 5.46 7.27 -8.50
N ARG A 15 4.59 8.16 -9.02
CA ARG A 15 3.52 8.79 -8.25
C ARG A 15 2.52 7.77 -7.70
N ILE A 16 2.12 6.80 -8.51
CA ILE A 16 1.22 5.72 -8.08
C ILE A 16 1.87 4.87 -6.98
N TYR A 17 3.14 4.48 -7.14
CA TYR A 17 3.87 3.72 -6.13
C TYR A 17 3.96 4.49 -4.80
N GLN A 18 4.38 5.76 -4.82
CA GLN A 18 4.46 6.59 -3.61
C GLN A 18 3.12 6.78 -2.92
N TYR A 19 2.04 6.91 -3.69
CA TYR A 19 0.69 6.97 -3.15
C TYR A 19 0.32 5.68 -2.41
N ILE A 20 0.62 4.51 -2.97
CA ILE A 20 0.33 3.22 -2.34
C ILE A 20 1.16 3.01 -1.08
N VAL A 21 2.44 3.40 -1.07
CA VAL A 21 3.29 3.39 0.13
C VAL A 21 2.68 4.24 1.24
N SER A 22 2.14 5.41 0.89
CA SER A 22 1.53 6.34 1.86
C SER A 22 0.10 5.95 2.25
N ASN A 23 -0.60 5.15 1.42
CA ASN A 23 -1.99 4.75 1.60
C ASN A 23 -2.18 3.24 1.37
N PRO A 24 -1.59 2.36 2.22
CA PRO A 24 -1.71 0.92 2.05
C PRO A 24 -3.16 0.45 2.08
N GLY A 25 -3.54 -0.43 1.16
CA GLY A 25 -4.88 -0.99 1.07
C GLY A 25 -5.88 -0.11 0.30
N ALA A 26 -5.42 0.96 -0.37
CA ALA A 26 -6.27 1.73 -1.26
C ALA A 26 -6.75 0.87 -2.44
N HIS A 27 -8.02 1.03 -2.83
CA HIS A 27 -8.58 0.36 -4.01
C HIS A 27 -8.43 1.23 -5.26
N LEU A 28 -8.47 0.61 -6.44
CA LEU A 28 -8.22 1.25 -7.76
C LEU A 28 -8.90 2.62 -7.92
N ARG A 29 -10.22 2.69 -7.68
CA ARG A 29 -10.99 3.94 -7.83
C ARG A 29 -10.57 5.07 -6.87
N LYS A 30 -10.05 4.74 -5.69
CA LYS A 30 -9.55 5.74 -4.74
C LYS A 30 -8.22 6.30 -5.21
N ILE A 31 -7.31 5.42 -5.68
CA ILE A 31 -6.02 5.82 -6.26
C ILE A 31 -6.25 6.77 -7.45
N ALA A 32 -7.13 6.40 -8.39
CA ALA A 32 -7.45 7.21 -9.56
C ALA A 32 -8.05 8.58 -9.19
N ARG A 33 -8.97 8.61 -8.22
CA ARG A 33 -9.59 9.85 -7.75
C ARG A 33 -8.57 10.77 -7.07
N ASP A 34 -7.81 10.24 -6.12
CA ASP A 34 -6.92 11.04 -5.29
C ASP A 34 -5.69 11.54 -6.08
N LEU A 35 -5.25 10.80 -7.11
CA LEU A 35 -4.18 11.23 -8.02
C LEU A 35 -4.68 12.05 -9.23
N ASN A 36 -5.99 12.24 -9.36
CA ASN A 36 -6.64 12.86 -10.52
C ASN A 36 -6.21 12.21 -11.85
N MET A 37 -6.26 10.88 -11.92
CA MET A 37 -5.83 10.07 -13.07
C MET A 37 -6.99 9.26 -13.65
N ASN A 38 -6.91 8.96 -14.95
CA ASN A 38 -7.84 8.03 -15.58
C ASN A 38 -7.71 6.62 -14.97
N LEU A 39 -8.84 5.95 -14.76
CA LEU A 39 -8.89 4.61 -14.17
C LEU A 39 -8.02 3.59 -14.93
N GLY A 40 -8.06 3.62 -16.26
CA GLY A 40 -7.28 2.70 -17.11
C GLY A 40 -5.78 2.98 -17.05
N VAL A 41 -5.37 4.24 -16.88
CA VAL A 41 -3.96 4.61 -16.69
C VAL A 41 -3.45 4.07 -15.37
N VAL A 42 -4.22 4.24 -14.29
CA VAL A 42 -3.85 3.68 -12.97
C VAL A 42 -3.80 2.16 -13.02
N GLU A 43 -4.79 1.51 -13.66
CA GLU A 43 -4.81 0.05 -13.81
C GLU A 43 -3.61 -0.47 -14.61
N TYR A 44 -3.25 0.19 -15.71
CA TYR A 44 -2.07 -0.14 -16.50
C TYR A 44 -0.79 -0.10 -15.66
N HIS A 45 -0.57 1.00 -14.93
CA HIS A 45 0.62 1.14 -14.09
C HIS A 45 0.64 0.21 -12.90
N LEU A 46 -0.52 -0.08 -12.28
CA LEU A 46 -0.61 -1.09 -11.23
C LEU A 46 -0.21 -2.46 -11.74
N ARG A 47 -0.70 -2.87 -12.92
CA ARG A 47 -0.28 -4.15 -13.54
C ARG A 47 1.22 -4.20 -13.82
N ALA A 48 1.83 -3.07 -14.19
CA ALA A 48 3.28 -2.99 -14.36
C ALA A 48 4.02 -3.11 -13.02
N LEU A 49 3.57 -2.40 -11.98
CA LEU A 49 4.14 -2.48 -10.64
C LEU A 49 3.98 -3.87 -9.99
N GLU A 50 2.88 -4.56 -10.25
CA GLU A 50 2.66 -5.94 -9.82
C GLU A 50 3.59 -6.91 -10.54
N ARG A 51 3.83 -6.70 -11.84
CA ARG A 51 4.78 -7.51 -12.62
C ARG A 51 6.22 -7.34 -12.16
N ASP A 52 6.56 -6.14 -11.68
CA ASP A 52 7.89 -5.81 -11.16
C ASP A 52 8.03 -6.15 -9.65
N ASP A 53 7.05 -6.85 -9.06
CA ASP A 53 7.00 -7.23 -7.63
C ASP A 53 7.15 -6.05 -6.65
N LEU A 54 6.73 -4.84 -7.06
CA LEU A 54 6.78 -3.63 -6.24
C LEU A 54 5.45 -3.36 -5.51
N VAL A 55 4.36 -3.93 -6.00
CA VAL A 55 3.01 -3.78 -5.45
C VAL A 55 2.32 -5.14 -5.47
N VAL A 56 1.49 -5.41 -4.47
CA VAL A 56 0.60 -6.57 -4.43
C VAL A 56 -0.85 -6.14 -4.30
N GLY A 57 -1.70 -6.61 -5.20
CA GLY A 57 -3.15 -6.53 -5.09
C GLY A 57 -3.74 -7.75 -4.37
N ARG A 58 -4.59 -7.52 -3.37
CA ARG A 58 -5.31 -8.57 -2.63
C ARG A 58 -6.82 -8.34 -2.71
N GLU A 59 -7.57 -9.42 -2.88
CA GLU A 59 -9.02 -9.38 -2.76
C GLU A 59 -9.42 -9.31 -1.28
N GLU A 60 -10.02 -8.19 -0.87
CA GLU A 60 -10.49 -7.97 0.49
C GLU A 60 -11.93 -7.48 0.49
N GLY A 61 -12.85 -8.41 0.73
CA GLY A 61 -14.28 -8.17 0.65
C GLY A 61 -14.71 -7.91 -0.80
N ARG A 62 -15.30 -6.74 -1.07
CA ARG A 62 -15.81 -6.38 -2.41
C ARG A 62 -14.75 -5.73 -3.31
N TYR A 63 -13.59 -5.38 -2.76
CA TYR A 63 -12.60 -4.58 -3.49
C TYR A 63 -11.23 -5.24 -3.47
N ARG A 64 -10.57 -5.18 -4.63
CA ARG A 64 -9.13 -5.40 -4.74
C ARG A 64 -8.39 -4.20 -4.15
N ARG A 65 -7.51 -4.46 -3.19
CA ARG A 65 -6.73 -3.47 -2.43
C ARG A 65 -5.25 -3.63 -2.73
N PHE A 66 -4.55 -2.51 -2.91
CA PHE A 66 -3.15 -2.49 -3.31
C PHE A 66 -2.26 -2.10 -2.14
N TYR A 67 -1.15 -2.81 -2.00
CA TYR A 67 -0.14 -2.61 -0.98
C TYR A 67 1.22 -2.53 -1.66
N ALA A 68 2.10 -1.66 -1.18
CA ALA A 68 3.48 -1.69 -1.65
C ALA A 68 4.09 -3.02 -1.17
N GLU A 69 4.61 -3.81 -2.11
CA GLU A 69 5.41 -4.97 -1.76
C GLU A 69 6.74 -4.39 -1.28
N GLY A 70 6.90 -4.32 0.04
CA GLY A 70 8.14 -3.88 0.62
C GLY A 70 9.06 -5.06 0.85
N LYS A 71 10.34 -4.72 0.93
CA LYS A 71 11.23 -5.23 1.99
C LYS A 71 10.66 -4.91 3.40
N VAL A 72 9.41 -5.29 3.64
CA VAL A 72 8.79 -5.43 4.95
C VAL A 72 9.42 -6.72 5.47
N GLY A 73 10.40 -6.59 6.37
CA GLY A 73 10.98 -7.76 7.02
C GLY A 73 9.85 -8.64 7.56
N SER A 74 10.07 -9.95 7.65
CA SER A 74 9.08 -10.91 8.19
C SER A 74 8.43 -10.45 9.50
N GLU A 75 9.19 -9.71 10.32
CA GLU A 75 8.77 -9.03 11.55
C GLU A 75 7.60 -8.06 11.35
N ASP A 76 7.66 -7.18 10.36
CA ASP A 76 6.65 -6.15 10.11
C ASP A 76 5.35 -6.74 9.51
N LYS A 77 5.45 -7.80 8.69
CA LYS A 77 4.26 -8.54 8.21
C LYS A 77 3.51 -9.20 9.37
N LYS A 78 4.26 -9.70 10.37
CA LYS A 78 3.71 -10.27 11.61
C LYS A 78 3.06 -9.18 12.46
N LEU A 79 3.72 -8.04 12.65
CA LEU A 79 3.19 -6.89 13.37
C LEU A 79 1.87 -6.40 12.75
N LEU A 80 1.82 -6.23 11.43
CA LEU A 80 0.60 -5.85 10.71
C LEU A 80 -0.51 -6.89 10.84
N SER A 81 -0.18 -8.18 10.93
CA SER A 81 -1.16 -9.24 11.18
C SER A 81 -1.74 -9.20 12.59
N LEU A 82 -0.90 -8.89 13.59
CA LEU A 82 -1.29 -8.75 14.99
C LEU A 82 -2.18 -7.51 15.20
N LEU A 83 -1.87 -6.41 14.52
CA LEU A 83 -2.70 -5.19 14.54
C LEU A 83 -4.09 -5.37 13.91
N ARG A 84 -4.34 -6.43 13.13
CA ARG A 84 -5.69 -6.76 12.63
C ARG A 84 -6.53 -7.55 13.63
N GLN A 85 -5.92 -8.16 14.63
CA GLN A 85 -6.63 -8.91 15.67
C GLN A 85 -7.09 -7.96 16.78
N GLU A 86 -8.36 -8.02 17.16
CA GLU A 86 -8.97 -7.04 18.06
C GLU A 86 -8.25 -6.94 19.42
N VAL A 87 -7.97 -8.08 20.04
CA VAL A 87 -7.34 -8.15 21.37
C VAL A 87 -5.86 -7.73 21.33
N PRO A 88 -4.99 -8.31 20.48
CA PRO A 88 -3.59 -7.87 20.38
C PRO A 88 -3.42 -6.41 19.98
N ARG A 89 -4.26 -5.91 19.06
CA ARG A 89 -4.27 -4.50 18.67
C ARG A 89 -4.53 -3.58 19.86
N ARG A 90 -5.51 -3.90 20.72
CA ARG A 90 -5.83 -3.08 21.91
C ARG A 90 -4.66 -3.03 22.88
N VAL A 91 -3.97 -4.16 23.09
CA VAL A 91 -2.78 -4.23 23.93
C VAL A 91 -1.67 -3.35 23.36
N ILE A 92 -1.35 -3.48 22.06
CA ILE A 92 -0.29 -2.68 21.42
C ILE A 92 -0.61 -1.17 21.48
N LEU A 93 -1.86 -0.77 21.21
CA LEU A 93 -2.27 0.64 21.31
C LEU A 93 -2.14 1.18 22.74
N HIS A 94 -2.49 0.37 23.73
CA HIS A 94 -2.33 0.74 25.13
C HIS A 94 -0.85 0.90 25.52
N LEU A 95 0.01 -0.03 25.11
CA LEU A 95 1.46 0.06 25.30
C LEU A 95 2.07 1.32 24.67
N LEU A 96 1.62 1.68 23.47
CA LEU A 96 2.09 2.89 22.77
C LEU A 96 1.60 4.18 23.43
N GLN A 97 0.47 4.14 24.15
CA GLN A 97 -0.08 5.28 24.89
C GLN A 97 0.58 5.47 26.26
N GLU A 98 0.94 4.37 26.94
CA GLU A 98 1.44 4.41 28.32
C GLU A 98 2.96 4.18 28.45
N GLY A 99 3.65 3.89 27.34
CA GLY A 99 5.12 3.85 27.29
C GLY A 99 5.75 2.57 27.82
N GLU A 100 5.13 1.86 28.77
CA GLU A 100 5.58 0.55 29.27
C GLU A 100 4.39 -0.27 29.81
N ALA A 101 4.33 -1.58 29.54
CA ALA A 101 3.58 -2.49 30.42
C ALA A 101 4.56 -3.10 31.42
N THR A 102 4.31 -2.82 32.69
CA THR A 102 4.81 -3.68 33.76
C THR A 102 4.14 -5.04 33.66
N ALA A 103 4.94 -6.07 33.40
CA ALA A 103 4.53 -7.46 33.55
C ALA A 103 4.22 -7.73 35.03
N GLY A 104 2.98 -8.13 35.32
CA GLY A 104 2.53 -8.66 36.60
C GLY A 104 2.13 -10.12 36.44
#